data_AF-A0A2P4WYD7-F1
#
_entry.id   AF-A0A2P4WYD7-F1
#
_cell.length_a   1.000
_cell.length_b   1.000
_cell.length_c   1.000
_cell.angle_alpha   90.00
_cell.angle_beta   90.00
_cell.angle_gamma   90.00
#
_symmetry.space_group_name_H-M   'P 1'
#
loop_
_entity.id
_entity.type
_entity.pdbx_description
1 polymer ?
#
loop_
_entity_poly.entity_id
_entity_poly.type
_entity_poly.pdbx_seq_one_letter_code
_entity_poly.pdbx_strand_id
1 'polypeptide(L)'
;MAVRELIAFEDVAKMPAPGLSMPANVSFSPDGRIVAFLHAPGAQSGLSRQLYALDVASRRVSLLAAPPNQGNTEGNLSLEEKLRRERQRQMGDKEIYVIPSHVKEGGQEAVQVTQGARGVDGKSNGLACFLTQEELSRFRGFWWSPDSSRLAFEEINEGHIPQFRIMHSGSAEPTGDAAQEDHRYPFA
;
A
#
# COMPACT_ATOMS: atom_id res chain seq x y z
N MET A 1 -20.01 6.76 -32.93
CA MET A 1 -19.76 5.77 -31.84
C MET A 1 -18.43 5.12 -32.12
N ALA A 2 -17.46 5.22 -31.21
CA ALA A 2 -16.17 4.55 -31.38
C ALA A 2 -16.35 3.04 -31.28
N VAL A 3 -15.86 2.30 -32.27
CA VAL A 3 -15.86 0.83 -32.29
C VAL A 3 -14.98 0.35 -31.14
N ARG A 4 -15.55 -0.47 -30.25
CA ARG A 4 -14.80 -1.14 -29.19
C ARG A 4 -13.94 -2.22 -29.83
N GLU A 5 -12.62 -2.06 -29.81
CA GLU A 5 -11.73 -3.21 -29.99
C GLU A 5 -11.88 -4.10 -28.75
N LEU A 6 -12.43 -5.29 -28.95
CA LEU A 6 -12.42 -6.34 -27.96
C LEU A 6 -11.01 -6.95 -27.95
N ILE A 7 -10.43 -7.12 -26.76
CA ILE A 7 -9.18 -7.85 -26.59
C ILE A 7 -9.44 -9.29 -27.05
N ALA A 8 -8.62 -9.81 -27.97
CA ALA A 8 -8.74 -11.18 -28.45
C ALA A 8 -8.51 -12.17 -27.30
N PHE A 9 -9.18 -13.32 -27.31
CA PHE A 9 -9.03 -14.33 -26.25
C PHE A 9 -7.57 -14.79 -26.07
N GLU A 10 -6.79 -14.84 -27.15
CA GLU A 10 -5.35 -15.14 -27.10
C GLU A 10 -4.51 -14.10 -26.36
N ASP A 11 -4.98 -12.87 -26.20
CA ASP A 11 -4.27 -11.78 -25.52
C ASP A 11 -4.64 -11.66 -24.04
N VAL A 12 -5.76 -12.26 -23.61
CA VAL A 12 -6.18 -12.31 -22.19
C VAL A 12 -5.26 -13.20 -21.35
N ALA A 13 -4.64 -14.22 -21.96
CA ALA A 13 -3.85 -15.23 -21.25
C ALA A 13 -2.32 -15.01 -21.32
N LYS A 14 -1.85 -13.95 -21.99
CA LYS A 14 -0.41 -13.68 -22.10
C LYS A 14 0.08 -12.93 -20.87
N MET A 15 1.18 -13.41 -20.28
CA MET A 15 1.92 -12.60 -19.31
C MET A 15 2.34 -11.30 -20.01
N PRO A 16 2.07 -10.13 -19.40
CA PRO A 16 2.42 -8.86 -20.01
C PRO A 16 3.94 -8.76 -20.21
N ALA A 17 4.36 -8.17 -21.33
CA ALA A 17 5.75 -7.84 -21.59
C ALA A 17 6.35 -7.05 -20.40
N PRO A 18 7.63 -7.30 -20.05
CA PRO A 18 8.34 -6.51 -19.05
C PRO A 18 8.20 -5.00 -19.32
N GLY A 19 7.80 -4.23 -18.31
CA GLY A 19 7.60 -2.78 -18.42
C GLY A 19 6.15 -2.31 -18.58
N LEU A 20 5.17 -3.21 -18.67
CA LEU A 20 3.75 -2.85 -18.64
C LEU A 20 3.27 -2.53 -17.22
N SER A 21 2.66 -1.35 -17.05
CA SER A 21 1.96 -0.96 -15.82
C SER A 21 0.60 -1.65 -15.77
N MET A 22 0.41 -2.56 -14.81
CA MET A 22 -0.86 -3.27 -14.60
C MET A 22 -1.53 -2.81 -13.30
N PRO A 23 -2.86 -2.83 -13.20
CA PRO A 23 -3.56 -2.64 -11.94
C PRO A 23 -3.08 -3.62 -10.86
N ALA A 24 -2.79 -3.11 -9.68
CA ALA A 24 -2.41 -3.89 -8.50
C ALA A 24 -3.44 -3.72 -7.39
N ASN A 25 -3.44 -4.64 -6.41
CA ASN A 25 -4.33 -4.60 -5.24
C ASN A 25 -5.82 -4.42 -5.64
N VAL A 26 -6.25 -5.16 -6.64
CA VAL A 26 -7.64 -5.12 -7.13
C VAL A 26 -8.56 -5.69 -6.06
N SER A 27 -9.62 -4.94 -5.72
CA SER A 27 -10.63 -5.34 -4.74
C SER A 27 -12.03 -4.98 -5.20
N PHE A 28 -12.98 -5.90 -5.02
CA PHE A 28 -14.39 -5.65 -5.25
C PHE A 28 -15.03 -5.02 -4.00
N SER A 29 -16.00 -4.11 -4.19
CA SER A 29 -16.92 -3.76 -3.12
C SER A 29 -17.79 -4.95 -2.76
N PRO A 30 -18.30 -5.06 -1.51
CA PRO A 30 -19.12 -6.19 -1.11
C PRO A 30 -20.39 -6.38 -1.94
N ASP A 31 -20.95 -5.30 -2.48
CA ASP A 31 -22.11 -5.32 -3.37
C ASP A 31 -21.76 -5.55 -4.86
N GLY A 32 -20.46 -5.71 -5.18
CA GLY A 32 -19.95 -5.96 -6.53
C GLY A 32 -20.09 -4.79 -7.51
N ARG A 33 -20.53 -3.61 -7.06
CA ARG A 33 -20.76 -2.45 -7.94
C ARG A 33 -19.48 -1.71 -8.30
N ILE A 34 -18.47 -1.77 -7.44
CA ILE A 34 -17.21 -1.04 -7.58
C ILE A 34 -16.04 -2.02 -7.59
N VAL A 35 -15.07 -1.76 -8.47
CA VAL A 35 -13.74 -2.37 -8.41
C VAL A 35 -12.72 -1.30 -8.12
N ALA A 36 -12.08 -1.35 -6.95
CA ALA A 36 -10.99 -0.46 -6.57
C ALA A 36 -9.65 -1.11 -6.95
N PHE A 37 -8.71 -0.29 -7.44
CA PHE A 37 -7.37 -0.77 -7.82
C PHE A 37 -6.33 0.35 -7.78
N LEU A 38 -5.06 -0.05 -7.63
CA LEU A 38 -3.92 0.84 -7.73
C LEU A 38 -3.33 0.79 -9.14
N HIS A 39 -3.10 1.95 -9.77
CA HIS A 39 -2.48 2.01 -11.09
C HIS A 39 -1.57 3.23 -11.22
N ALA A 40 -0.46 3.12 -11.95
CA ALA A 40 0.42 4.23 -12.27
C ALA A 40 0.14 4.69 -13.71
N PRO A 41 -0.51 5.86 -13.92
CA PRO A 41 -0.90 6.32 -15.25
C PRO A 41 0.30 6.92 -16.01
N GLY A 42 1.09 6.07 -16.65
CA GLY A 42 2.06 6.44 -17.69
C GLY A 42 3.20 7.41 -17.29
N ALA A 43 4.09 7.69 -18.25
CA ALA A 43 5.40 8.32 -18.05
C ALA A 43 5.41 9.68 -17.32
N GLN A 44 4.27 10.39 -17.25
CA GLN A 44 4.16 11.72 -16.66
C GLN A 44 3.90 11.73 -15.14
N SER A 45 3.40 10.62 -14.58
CA SER A 45 3.11 10.49 -13.13
C SER A 45 4.17 9.67 -12.37
N GLY A 46 5.24 9.25 -13.07
CA GLY A 46 6.28 8.39 -12.52
C GLY A 46 5.78 6.99 -12.18
N LEU A 47 6.49 6.29 -11.29
CA LEU A 47 6.09 4.98 -10.77
C LEU A 47 5.03 5.06 -9.65
N SER A 48 4.55 6.26 -9.34
CA SER A 48 3.62 6.51 -8.24
C SER A 48 2.24 5.97 -8.57
N ARG A 49 1.82 4.95 -7.80
CA ARG A 49 0.49 4.36 -7.92
C ARG A 49 -0.57 5.31 -7.35
N GLN A 50 -1.65 5.49 -8.09
CA GLN A 50 -2.85 6.22 -7.70
C GLN A 50 -4.00 5.23 -7.47
N LEU A 51 -4.98 5.61 -6.63
CA LEU A 51 -6.16 4.80 -6.33
C LEU A 51 -7.30 5.17 -7.27
N TYR A 52 -7.83 4.18 -7.98
CA TYR A 52 -8.97 4.32 -8.88
C TYR A 52 -10.14 3.45 -8.42
N ALA A 53 -11.34 3.85 -8.84
CA ALA A 53 -12.55 3.03 -8.79
C ALA A 53 -13.18 2.91 -10.17
N LEU A 54 -13.52 1.68 -10.56
CA LEU A 54 -14.36 1.35 -11.70
C LEU A 54 -15.77 1.09 -11.20
N ASP A 55 -16.74 1.85 -11.70
CA ASP A 55 -18.16 1.49 -11.60
C ASP A 55 -18.48 0.42 -12.64
N VAL A 56 -18.92 -0.76 -12.19
CA VAL A 56 -19.09 -1.95 -13.04
C VAL A 56 -20.23 -1.78 -14.05
N ALA A 57 -21.31 -1.10 -13.64
CA ALA A 57 -22.50 -0.93 -14.47
C ALA A 57 -22.25 0.05 -15.63
N SER A 58 -21.71 1.23 -15.31
CA SER A 58 -21.42 2.30 -16.28
C SER A 58 -20.07 2.12 -16.99
N ARG A 59 -19.19 1.27 -16.44
CA ARG A 59 -17.79 1.08 -16.87
C ARG A 59 -16.94 2.35 -16.79
N ARG A 60 -17.33 3.29 -15.93
CA ARG A 60 -16.59 4.53 -15.71
C ARG A 60 -15.49 4.31 -14.69
N VAL A 61 -14.26 4.64 -15.06
CA VAL A 61 -13.13 4.73 -14.14
C VAL A 61 -13.04 6.14 -13.59
N SER A 62 -12.84 6.27 -12.28
CA SER A 62 -12.67 7.55 -11.59
C SER A 62 -11.46 7.49 -10.67
N LEU A 63 -10.67 8.57 -10.65
CA LEU A 63 -9.59 8.74 -9.69
C LEU A 63 -10.19 9.03 -8.31
N LEU A 64 -9.87 8.21 -7.31
CA LEU A 64 -10.29 8.42 -5.92
C LEU A 64 -9.24 9.21 -5.14
N ALA A 65 -7.96 8.81 -5.27
CA ALA A 65 -6.86 9.46 -4.57
C ALA A 65 -5.57 9.39 -5.38
N ALA A 66 -4.85 10.51 -5.41
CA ALA A 66 -3.47 10.57 -5.87
C ALA A 66 -2.60 11.03 -4.70
N PRO A 67 -1.34 10.57 -4.61
CA PRO A 67 -0.48 11.00 -3.54
C PRO A 67 -0.19 12.51 -3.67
N PRO A 68 -0.19 13.26 -2.55
CA PRO A 68 0.17 14.68 -2.58
C PRO A 68 1.63 14.83 -3.05
N ASN A 69 1.92 15.87 -3.85
CA ASN A 69 3.26 16.19 -4.34
C ASN A 69 4.00 15.01 -5.01
N GLN A 70 3.30 14.26 -5.88
CA GLN A 70 3.80 13.06 -6.60
C GLN A 70 4.09 11.82 -5.73
N GLY A 71 3.86 11.88 -4.41
CA GLY A 71 4.14 10.78 -3.48
C GLY A 71 5.62 10.57 -3.21
N ASN A 72 5.99 9.40 -2.70
CA ASN A 72 7.40 9.04 -2.48
C ASN A 72 8.07 8.79 -3.85
N THR A 73 8.75 9.79 -4.39
CA THR A 73 9.46 9.73 -5.67
C THR A 73 10.94 9.47 -5.47
N GLU A 74 11.65 9.22 -6.58
CA GLU A 74 13.08 8.99 -6.48
C GLU A 74 13.86 10.22 -6.00
N GLY A 75 13.35 11.43 -6.25
CA GLY A 75 14.02 12.69 -5.93
C GLY A 75 13.64 13.33 -4.60
N ASN A 76 12.64 12.80 -3.87
CA ASN A 76 12.20 13.38 -2.58
C ASN A 76 12.48 12.51 -1.35
N LEU A 77 12.97 11.28 -1.56
CA LEU A 77 13.51 10.42 -0.51
C LEU A 77 14.96 10.07 -0.84
N SER A 78 15.83 10.15 0.16
CA SER A 78 17.20 9.61 0.02
C SER A 78 17.13 8.11 -0.25
N LEU A 79 18.12 7.58 -0.98
CA LEU A 79 18.23 6.13 -1.22
C LEU A 79 18.25 5.36 0.12
N GLU A 80 18.94 5.91 1.12
CA GLU A 80 18.99 5.36 2.47
C GLU A 80 17.59 5.26 3.11
N GLU A 81 16.77 6.31 3.06
CA GLU A 81 15.43 6.30 3.64
C GLU A 81 14.48 5.36 2.87
N LYS A 82 14.62 5.27 1.54
CA LYS A 82 13.85 4.29 0.74
C LYS A 82 14.18 2.87 1.16
N LEU A 83 15.47 2.54 1.20
CA LEU A 83 15.93 1.22 1.55
C LEU A 83 15.59 0.88 3.00
N ARG A 84 15.72 1.84 3.94
CA ARG A 84 15.28 1.66 5.34
C ARG A 84 13.79 1.35 5.41
N ARG A 85 12.94 2.10 4.70
CA ARG A 85 11.48 1.86 4.67
C ARG A 85 11.11 0.54 4.03
N GLU A 86 11.78 0.16 2.94
CA GLU A 86 11.60 -1.12 2.26
C GLU A 86 11.98 -2.28 3.19
N ARG A 87 13.14 -2.18 3.87
CA ARG A 87 13.63 -3.20 4.80
C ARG A 87 12.80 -3.28 6.09
N GLN A 88 12.37 -2.15 6.64
CA GLN A 88 11.51 -2.10 7.82
C GLN A 88 10.01 -2.25 7.49
N ARG A 89 9.67 -2.42 6.20
CA ARG A 89 8.29 -2.49 5.69
C ARG A 89 7.40 -1.35 6.20
N GLN A 90 8.01 -0.20 6.50
CA GLN A 90 7.34 1.00 7.00
C GLN A 90 6.75 1.76 5.81
N MET A 91 5.64 1.26 5.28
CA MET A 91 4.89 1.95 4.23
C MET A 91 3.70 2.70 4.84
N GLY A 92 3.87 4.00 5.09
CA GLY A 92 2.80 4.88 5.58
C GLY A 92 3.09 5.47 6.96
N ASP A 93 2.16 6.28 7.46
CA ASP A 93 2.25 6.96 8.76
C ASP A 93 1.72 6.11 9.93
N LYS A 94 1.46 4.82 9.67
CA LYS A 94 1.04 3.78 10.63
C LYS A 94 -0.40 3.92 11.15
N GLU A 95 -1.23 4.70 10.45
CA GLU A 95 -2.65 4.89 10.74
C GLU A 95 -3.54 4.42 9.59
N ILE A 96 -4.82 4.19 9.87
CA ILE A 96 -5.81 3.83 8.87
C ILE A 96 -6.55 5.08 8.41
N TYR A 97 -6.72 5.17 7.09
CA TYR A 97 -7.54 6.17 6.42
C TYR A 97 -8.60 5.50 5.57
N VAL A 98 -9.75 6.15 5.45
CA VAL A 98 -10.85 5.70 4.60
C VAL A 98 -11.26 6.81 3.64
N ILE A 99 -11.61 6.44 2.42
CA ILE A 99 -12.16 7.35 1.42
C ILE A 99 -13.44 6.73 0.87
N PRO A 100 -14.49 7.52 0.55
CA PRO A 100 -15.68 6.97 -0.09
C PRO A 100 -15.34 6.29 -1.42
N SER A 101 -16.03 5.21 -1.74
CA SER A 101 -15.80 4.46 -2.99
C SER A 101 -16.32 5.16 -4.26
N HIS A 102 -17.14 6.21 -4.10
CA HIS A 102 -17.74 6.96 -5.20
C HIS A 102 -17.34 8.44 -5.14
N VAL A 103 -16.80 8.94 -6.26
CA VAL A 103 -16.45 10.37 -6.38
C VAL A 103 -17.72 11.21 -6.29
N LYS A 104 -17.74 12.15 -5.33
CA LYS A 104 -18.80 13.16 -5.20
C LYS A 104 -18.39 14.42 -5.97
N GLU A 105 -19.38 15.21 -6.41
CA GLU A 105 -19.12 16.54 -6.95
C GLU A 105 -18.40 17.38 -5.87
N GLY A 106 -17.26 17.98 -6.23
CA GLY A 106 -16.38 18.69 -5.29
C GLY A 106 -15.15 17.92 -4.82
N GLY A 107 -15.00 16.66 -5.22
CA GLY A 107 -13.84 15.82 -4.89
C GLY A 107 -14.08 14.90 -3.69
N GLN A 108 -13.01 14.27 -3.24
CA GLN A 108 -13.04 13.35 -2.11
C GLN A 108 -11.81 13.56 -1.23
N GLU A 109 -11.99 13.40 0.07
CA GLU A 109 -10.93 13.51 1.05
C GLU A 109 -10.86 12.22 1.86
N ALA A 110 -9.63 11.78 2.17
CA ALA A 110 -9.41 10.65 3.05
C ALA A 110 -9.61 11.08 4.51
N VAL A 111 -10.39 10.31 5.26
CA VAL A 111 -10.64 10.53 6.67
C VAL A 111 -9.79 9.56 7.48
N GLN A 112 -9.00 10.08 8.41
CA GLN A 112 -8.27 9.27 9.38
C GLN A 112 -9.25 8.64 10.38
N VAL A 113 -9.18 7.32 10.56
CA VAL A 113 -10.10 6.57 11.45
C VAL A 113 -9.42 5.94 12.67
N THR A 114 -8.09 5.95 12.72
CA THR A 114 -7.31 5.54 13.90
C THR A 114 -6.31 6.63 14.30
N GLN A 115 -5.89 6.64 15.55
CA GLN A 115 -4.94 7.62 16.10
C GLN A 115 -3.99 6.96 17.09
N GLY A 116 -2.86 7.62 17.40
CA GLY A 116 -1.94 7.24 18.48
C GLY A 116 -0.79 6.33 18.08
N ALA A 117 -0.72 5.88 16.82
CA ALA A 117 0.41 5.15 16.26
C ALA A 117 1.39 6.06 15.49
N ARG A 118 0.90 7.16 14.90
CA ARG A 118 1.74 8.09 14.13
C ARG A 118 2.91 8.61 14.96
N GLY A 119 4.13 8.41 14.44
CA GLY A 119 5.36 8.88 15.08
C GLY A 119 5.75 8.12 16.34
N VAL A 120 5.00 7.09 16.73
CA VAL A 120 5.32 6.24 17.88
C VAL A 120 6.10 5.02 17.38
N ASP A 121 7.28 4.79 17.96
CA ASP A 121 8.09 3.63 17.61
C ASP A 121 7.43 2.33 18.10
N GLY A 122 7.49 1.27 17.28
CA GLY A 122 6.87 -0.02 17.56
C GLY A 122 5.34 -0.05 17.59
N LYS A 123 4.63 1.05 17.30
CA LYS A 123 3.16 1.07 17.21
C LYS A 123 2.64 1.17 15.78
N SER A 124 1.56 0.47 15.47
CA SER A 124 0.83 0.60 14.20
C SER A 124 -0.63 0.20 14.33
N ASN A 125 -1.49 0.81 13.50
CA ASN A 125 -2.89 0.46 13.37
C ASN A 125 -3.17 -0.08 11.97
N GLY A 126 -3.77 -1.27 11.87
CA GLY A 126 -4.21 -1.84 10.59
C GLY A 126 -3.13 -2.60 9.81
N LEU A 127 -1.92 -2.73 10.36
CA LEU A 127 -0.83 -3.50 9.78
C LEU A 127 -0.66 -4.83 10.51
N ALA A 128 -0.09 -5.81 9.82
CA ALA A 128 0.27 -7.09 10.41
C ALA A 128 1.69 -7.00 11.00
N CYS A 129 1.94 -7.57 12.18
CA CYS A 129 3.28 -7.57 12.79
C CYS A 129 4.24 -8.51 12.05
N PHE A 130 5.54 -8.39 12.32
CA PHE A 130 6.58 -9.18 11.66
C PHE A 130 6.28 -10.69 11.66
N LEU A 131 5.98 -11.26 12.84
CA LEU A 131 5.67 -12.69 12.97
C LEU A 131 4.47 -13.11 12.11
N THR A 132 3.41 -12.29 12.07
CA THR A 132 2.21 -12.63 11.29
C THR A 132 2.44 -12.57 9.79
N GLN A 133 3.38 -11.72 9.33
CA GLN A 133 3.78 -11.68 7.93
C GLN A 133 4.63 -12.90 7.55
N GLU A 134 5.66 -13.21 8.33
CA GLU A 134 6.62 -14.26 8.02
C GLU A 134 6.04 -15.67 8.24
N GLU A 135 5.41 -15.92 9.39
CA GLU A 135 5.01 -17.28 9.78
C GLU A 135 3.59 -17.64 9.33
N LEU A 136 2.72 -16.63 9.14
CA LEU A 136 1.30 -16.85 8.84
C LEU A 136 0.89 -16.35 7.45
N SER A 137 1.82 -15.79 6.66
CA SER A 137 1.56 -15.22 5.34
C SER A 137 0.41 -14.19 5.36
N ARG A 138 0.24 -13.46 6.47
CA ARG A 138 -0.83 -12.46 6.65
C ARG A 138 -0.22 -11.06 6.62
N PHE A 139 -0.51 -10.34 5.54
CA PHE A 139 0.01 -8.99 5.31
C PHE A 139 -0.98 -7.87 5.68
N ARG A 140 -2.23 -8.22 6.00
CA ARG A 140 -3.31 -7.30 6.35
C ARG A 140 -3.60 -7.34 7.86
N GLY A 141 -3.77 -6.17 8.47
CA GLY A 141 -4.19 -6.01 9.88
C GLY A 141 -5.53 -5.31 10.05
N PHE A 142 -6.40 -5.27 9.03
CA PHE A 142 -7.74 -4.68 9.14
C PHE A 142 -8.79 -5.49 8.37
N TRP A 143 -10.07 -5.36 8.69
CA TRP A 143 -11.18 -6.12 8.10
C TRP A 143 -12.47 -5.27 8.07
N TRP A 144 -13.00 -5.06 6.87
CA TRP A 144 -14.33 -4.45 6.72
C TRP A 144 -15.40 -5.49 7.03
N SER A 145 -16.47 -5.08 7.70
CA SER A 145 -17.68 -5.88 7.74
C SER A 145 -18.26 -6.05 6.33
N PRO A 146 -18.96 -7.16 6.04
CA PRO A 146 -19.52 -7.40 4.71
C PRO A 146 -20.49 -6.30 4.22
N ASP A 147 -21.14 -5.60 5.13
CA ASP A 147 -22.05 -4.48 4.84
C ASP A 147 -21.32 -3.12 4.76
N SER A 148 -19.99 -3.09 4.88
CA SER A 148 -19.14 -1.89 4.93
C SER A 148 -19.45 -0.92 6.09
N SER A 149 -20.22 -1.33 7.11
CA SER A 149 -20.63 -0.45 8.22
C SER A 149 -19.61 -0.37 9.36
N ARG A 150 -18.69 -1.34 9.46
CA ARG A 150 -17.69 -1.45 10.53
C ARG A 150 -16.33 -1.82 9.98
N LEU A 151 -15.29 -1.37 10.67
CA LEU A 151 -13.91 -1.72 10.41
C LEU A 151 -13.32 -2.30 11.71
N ALA A 152 -12.93 -3.57 11.67
CA ALA A 152 -12.06 -4.14 12.69
C ALA A 152 -10.60 -3.93 12.28
N PHE A 153 -9.71 -3.71 13.25
CA PHE A 153 -8.28 -3.59 12.98
C PHE A 153 -7.46 -4.14 14.15
N GLU A 154 -6.24 -4.51 13.81
CA GLU A 154 -5.18 -4.87 14.74
C GLU A 154 -4.41 -3.61 15.12
N GLU A 155 -4.40 -3.27 16.40
CA GLU A 155 -3.43 -2.34 16.98
C GLU A 155 -2.24 -3.17 17.47
N ILE A 156 -1.05 -2.77 17.04
CA ILE A 156 0.21 -3.40 17.43
C ILE A 156 0.96 -2.45 18.36
N ASN A 157 1.54 -3.01 19.43
CA ASN A 157 2.53 -2.33 20.27
C ASN A 157 3.70 -3.26 20.61
N GLU A 158 4.78 -3.10 19.87
CA GLU A 158 6.03 -3.84 20.02
C GLU A 158 7.02 -3.13 20.95
N GLY A 159 6.64 -2.04 21.62
CA GLY A 159 7.55 -1.24 22.45
C GLY A 159 8.33 -2.05 23.50
N HIS A 160 7.72 -3.14 23.99
CA HIS A 160 8.29 -4.07 24.97
C HIS A 160 9.19 -5.16 24.36
N ILE A 161 9.17 -5.33 23.03
CA ILE A 161 9.97 -6.33 22.32
C ILE A 161 11.41 -5.79 22.16
N PRO A 162 12.44 -6.55 22.57
CA PRO A 162 13.83 -6.16 22.39
C PRO A 162 14.19 -5.90 20.93
N GLN A 163 15.08 -4.93 20.71
CA GLN A 163 15.67 -4.73 19.40
C GLN A 163 16.83 -5.69 19.19
N PHE A 164 16.86 -6.31 18.03
CA PHE A 164 17.95 -7.14 17.55
C PHE A 164 18.60 -6.48 16.35
N ARG A 165 19.94 -6.42 16.38
CA ARG A 165 20.74 -5.80 15.34
C ARG A 165 21.07 -6.81 14.25
N ILE A 166 20.64 -6.51 13.03
CA ILE A 166 20.96 -7.26 11.82
C ILE A 166 22.03 -6.50 11.05
N MET A 167 23.12 -7.19 10.69
CA MET A 167 24.19 -6.63 9.87
C MET A 167 23.87 -6.79 8.37
N HIS A 168 24.09 -5.74 7.60
CA HIS A 168 23.91 -5.73 6.14
C HIS A 168 25.24 -5.91 5.42
N SER A 169 25.46 -7.06 4.79
CA SER A 169 26.71 -7.36 4.06
C SER A 169 26.67 -7.01 2.57
N GLY A 170 25.64 -6.31 2.09
CA GLY A 170 25.40 -6.03 0.67
C GLY A 170 25.40 -4.55 0.27
N SER A 171 25.78 -3.62 1.14
CA SER A 171 25.83 -2.18 0.82
C SER A 171 27.14 -1.78 0.16
N ALA A 172 27.09 -0.76 -0.71
CA ALA A 172 28.27 -0.12 -1.29
C ALA A 172 29.13 0.60 -0.23
N GLU A 173 28.54 0.88 0.94
CA GLU A 173 29.21 1.43 2.13
C GLU A 173 29.09 0.40 3.28
N PRO A 174 29.95 -0.63 3.31
CA PRO A 174 29.80 -1.79 4.19
C PRO A 174 30.29 -1.55 5.63
N THR A 175 30.48 -0.29 6.04
CA THR A 175 31.13 0.06 7.30
C THR A 175 30.40 1.19 8.03
N GLY A 176 30.37 1.12 9.36
CA GLY A 176 29.74 2.14 10.20
C GLY A 176 28.25 1.88 10.45
N ASP A 177 27.53 2.90 10.94
CA ASP A 177 26.14 2.77 11.36
C ASP A 177 25.17 2.43 10.21
N ALA A 178 25.55 2.69 8.96
CA ALA A 178 24.78 2.33 7.78
C ALA A 178 24.81 0.81 7.45
N ALA A 179 25.72 0.05 8.06
CA ALA A 179 25.84 -1.40 7.86
C ALA A 179 25.01 -2.23 8.85
N GLN A 180 24.21 -1.58 9.70
CA GLN A 180 23.44 -2.23 10.76
C GLN A 180 22.00 -1.70 10.80
N GLU A 181 21.06 -2.57 11.14
CA GLU A 181 19.68 -2.18 11.39
C GLU A 181 19.11 -2.87 12.60
N ASP A 182 18.41 -2.10 13.43
CA ASP A 182 17.74 -2.62 14.61
C ASP A 182 16.27 -2.94 14.28
N HIS A 183 15.90 -4.19 14.52
CA HIS A 183 14.55 -4.71 14.29
C HIS A 183 13.99 -5.27 15.60
N ARG A 184 12.72 -5.04 15.90
CA ARG A 184 12.09 -5.65 17.09
C ARG A 184 11.86 -7.13 16.80
N TYR A 185 12.53 -8.00 17.56
CA TYR A 185 12.52 -9.44 17.30
C TYR A 185 12.22 -10.22 18.57
N PRO A 186 11.08 -10.92 18.65
CA PRO A 186 10.71 -11.72 19.81
C PRO A 186 11.41 -13.08 19.75
N PHE A 187 12.64 -13.16 20.27
CA PHE A 187 13.28 -14.47 20.50
C PHE A 187 12.44 -15.28 21.50
N ALA A 188 12.27 -16.57 21.18
CA ALA A 188 11.58 -17.53 22.02
C ALA A 188 12.38 -17.90 23.27
#